data_AF-V5H203-F1
#
_entry.id   AF-V5H203-F1
#
_cell.length_a   1.000
_cell.length_b   1.000
_cell.length_c   1.000
_cell.angle_alpha   90.00
_cell.angle_beta   90.00
_cell.angle_gamma   90.00
#
_symmetry.space_group_name_H-M   'P 1'
#
loop_
_entity.id
_entity.type
_entity.pdbx_description
1 polymer ?
#
loop_
_entity_poly.entity_id
_entity_poly.type
_entity_poly.pdbx_seq_one_letter_code
_entity_poly.pdbx_strand_id
1 'polypeptide(L)'
;TVHVEQVKDGEFAIKLEISDVQKTDKGLYKLVAKNEKGEATSQTVEVTELPPEEKPKGEKPKLTSLTNIIIEEGKTVDFISSLTVEDKTVRITWYKNSTVIKDSEEFKIFFDGTVTRLNISKCKISHSATYKVV
;
A
#
# COMPACT_ATOMS: atom_id res chain seq x y z
N THR A 1 30.40 -0.15 -16.56
CA THR A 1 31.14 -0.66 -17.73
C THR A 1 30.80 0.15 -18.96
N VAL A 2 31.81 0.52 -19.76
CA VAL A 2 31.62 1.18 -21.06
C VAL A 2 31.69 0.12 -22.16
N HIS A 3 30.72 0.12 -23.06
CA HIS A 3 30.66 -0.73 -24.24
C HIS A 3 30.77 0.16 -25.48
N VAL A 4 31.62 -0.25 -26.43
CA VAL A 4 31.80 0.43 -27.71
C VAL A 4 31.61 -0.61 -28.80
N GLU A 5 30.70 -0.34 -29.73
CA GLU A 5 30.36 -1.24 -30.83
C GLU A 5 30.42 -0.48 -32.15
N GLN A 6 31.08 -1.04 -33.16
CA GLN A 6 31.10 -0.47 -34.50
C GLN A 6 29.82 -0.89 -35.24
N VAL A 7 28.96 0.07 -35.56
CA VAL A 7 27.68 -0.18 -36.23
C VAL A 7 27.86 -0.17 -37.75
N LYS A 8 28.73 0.71 -38.26
CA LYS A 8 29.13 0.82 -39.68
C LYS A 8 30.56 1.34 -39.80
N ASP A 9 31.10 1.37 -41.02
CA ASP A 9 32.41 1.96 -41.26
C ASP A 9 32.42 3.45 -40.85
N GLY A 10 33.24 3.78 -39.84
CA GLY A 10 33.30 5.12 -39.23
C GLY A 10 32.18 5.47 -38.23
N GLU A 11 31.21 4.58 -37.96
CA GLU A 11 30.09 4.84 -37.04
C GLU A 11 30.15 3.90 -35.82
N PHE A 12 30.26 4.48 -34.62
CA PHE A 12 30.37 3.75 -33.35
C PHE A 12 29.22 4.09 -32.40
N ALA A 13 28.61 3.06 -31.82
CA ALA A 13 27.68 3.19 -30.71
C ALA A 13 28.43 3.01 -29.38
N ILE A 14 28.21 3.92 -28.43
CA ILE A 14 28.82 3.89 -27.10
C ILE A 14 27.71 3.79 -26.05
N LYS A 15 27.81 2.80 -25.16
CA LYS A 15 26.86 2.56 -24.06
C LYS A 15 27.62 2.52 -22.74
N LEU A 16 27.18 3.31 -21.76
CA LEU A 16 27.64 3.21 -20.36
C LEU A 16 26.58 2.46 -19.55
N GLU A 17 26.97 1.40 -18.86
CA GLU A 17 26.10 0.57 -18.02
C GLU A 17 26.63 0.54 -16.58
N ILE A 18 25.78 0.84 -15.59
CA ILE A 18 26.13 0.79 -14.16
C ILE A 18 25.20 -0.26 -13.52
N SER A 19 25.74 -1.43 -13.21
CA SER A 19 24.94 -2.60 -12.79
C SER A 19 24.62 -2.62 -11.29
N ASP A 20 25.47 -2.05 -10.45
CA ASP A 20 25.26 -1.91 -9.00
C ASP A 20 25.42 -0.43 -8.62
N VAL A 21 24.31 0.33 -8.69
CA VAL A 21 24.33 1.78 -8.50
C VAL A 21 24.54 2.12 -7.03
N GLN A 22 25.66 2.76 -6.72
CA GLN A 22 25.98 3.28 -5.40
C GLN A 22 25.77 4.80 -5.33
N LYS A 23 25.72 5.33 -4.10
CA LYS A 23 25.55 6.79 -3.89
C LYS A 23 26.66 7.62 -4.53
N THR A 24 27.85 7.03 -4.72
CA THR A 24 29.01 7.63 -5.39
C THR A 24 28.86 7.72 -6.90
N ASP A 25 27.95 6.95 -7.51
CA ASP A 25 27.69 6.99 -8.95
C ASP A 25 26.78 8.16 -9.37
N LYS A 26 26.30 8.94 -8.40
CA LYS A 26 25.56 10.17 -8.66
C LYS A 26 26.48 11.23 -9.23
N GLY A 27 26.02 11.91 -10.28
CA GLY A 27 26.78 13.00 -10.87
C GLY A 27 26.43 13.25 -12.33
N LEU A 28 27.22 14.12 -12.94
CA LEU A 28 27.08 14.51 -14.33
C LEU A 28 27.99 13.65 -15.21
N TYR A 29 27.40 12.98 -16.18
CA TYR A 29 28.08 12.14 -17.16
C TYR A 29 28.09 12.83 -18.52
N LYS A 30 29.24 12.81 -19.19
CA LYS A 30 29.45 13.41 -20.50
C LYS A 30 30.29 12.47 -21.36
N LEU A 31 29.85 12.21 -22.59
CA LEU A 31 30.63 11.45 -23.55
C LEU A 31 31.54 12.40 -24.34
N VAL A 32 32.81 12.01 -24.46
CA VAL A 32 33.82 12.74 -25.23
C VAL A 32 34.42 11.78 -26.25
N ALA A 33 34.25 12.10 -27.53
CA ALA A 33 34.85 11.38 -28.64
C ALA A 33 36.00 12.21 -29.22
N LYS A 34 37.22 11.65 -29.22
CA LYS A 34 38.42 12.34 -29.69
C LYS A 34 39.10 11.54 -30.79
N ASN A 35 39.47 12.21 -31.88
CA ASN A 35 40.30 11.67 -32.95
C ASN A 35 41.46 12.65 -33.27
N GLU A 36 42.31 12.29 -34.23
CA GLU A 36 43.47 13.12 -34.62
C GLU A 36 43.08 14.51 -35.18
N LYS A 37 41.82 14.68 -35.62
CA LYS A 37 41.32 15.92 -36.23
C LYS A 37 40.53 16.80 -35.27
N GLY A 38 40.20 16.31 -34.07
CA GLY A 38 39.45 17.10 -33.09
C GLY A 38 38.72 16.27 -32.05
N GLU A 39 37.89 16.97 -31.28
CA GLU A 39 37.11 16.43 -30.18
C GLU A 39 35.65 16.86 -30.35
N ALA A 40 34.73 15.90 -30.20
CA ALA A 40 33.30 16.15 -30.17
C ALA A 40 32.75 15.66 -28.82
N THR A 41 31.81 16.42 -28.26
CA THR A 41 31.26 16.11 -26.95
C THR A 41 29.74 16.04 -26.97
N SER A 42 29.18 15.06 -26.27
CA SER A 42 27.72 14.92 -26.15
C SER A 42 27.11 15.92 -25.16
N GLN A 43 25.79 15.94 -25.14
CA GLN A 43 25.02 16.52 -24.04
C GLN A 43 25.38 15.83 -22.71
N THR A 44 25.29 16.59 -21.62
CA THR A 44 25.55 16.09 -20.26
C THR A 44 24.26 15.48 -19.70
N VAL A 45 24.38 14.30 -19.09
CA VAL A 45 23.27 13.59 -18.44
C VAL A 45 23.52 13.56 -16.94
N GLU A 46 22.54 13.97 -16.15
CA GLU A 46 22.61 13.90 -14.69
C GLU A 46 22.03 12.59 -14.19
N VAL A 47 22.83 11.81 -13.46
CA VAL A 47 22.38 10.63 -12.74
C VAL A 47 22.12 11.03 -11.30
N THR A 48 20.85 11.07 -10.92
CA THR A 48 20.41 11.36 -9.55
C THR A 48 19.83 10.10 -8.91
N GLU A 49 19.68 10.13 -7.59
CA GLU A 49 18.82 9.16 -6.93
C GLU A 49 17.40 9.45 -7.38
N LEU A 50 16.77 8.47 -8.03
CA LEU A 50 15.32 8.52 -8.17
C LEU A 50 14.75 8.65 -6.76
N PRO A 51 13.90 9.65 -6.47
CA PRO A 51 13.19 9.65 -5.21
C PRO A 51 12.52 8.27 -5.07
N PRO A 52 12.55 7.65 -3.88
CA PRO A 52 11.90 6.36 -3.71
C PRO A 52 10.49 6.48 -4.27
N GLU A 53 10.13 5.61 -5.22
CA GLU A 53 8.78 5.55 -5.75
C GLU A 53 7.85 5.60 -4.54
N GLU A 54 7.07 6.68 -4.41
CA GLU A 54 5.96 6.71 -3.49
C GLU A 54 5.00 5.63 -4.00
N LYS A 55 5.20 4.39 -3.56
CA LYS A 55 4.13 3.38 -3.58
C LYS A 55 2.90 4.13 -3.09
N PRO A 56 1.78 4.15 -3.84
CA PRO A 56 0.60 4.88 -3.40
C PRO A 56 0.37 4.45 -1.96
N LYS A 57 0.48 5.41 -1.01
CA LYS A 57 0.21 5.15 0.41
C LYS A 57 -1.08 4.37 0.42
N GLY A 58 -1.02 3.07 0.77
CA GLY A 58 -2.15 2.16 0.62
C GLY A 58 -3.40 2.87 1.10
N GLU A 59 -4.47 2.85 0.30
CA GLU A 59 -5.70 3.55 0.65
C GLU A 59 -6.01 3.25 2.11
N LYS A 60 -6.26 4.30 2.90
CA LYS A 60 -6.63 4.13 4.31
C LYS A 60 -7.76 3.09 4.36
N PRO A 61 -7.69 2.08 5.25
CA PRO A 61 -8.73 1.08 5.36
C PRO A 61 -10.08 1.76 5.54
N LYS A 62 -11.02 1.51 4.60
CA LYS A 62 -12.39 2.04 4.68
C LYS A 62 -13.32 0.87 4.97
N LEU A 63 -14.11 1.00 6.03
CA LEU A 63 -15.16 0.05 6.39
C LEU A 63 -16.48 0.44 5.72
N THR A 64 -17.26 -0.55 5.32
CA THR A 64 -18.63 -0.34 4.86
C THR A 64 -19.55 0.05 6.02
N SER A 65 -20.58 0.85 5.71
CA SER A 65 -21.52 1.33 6.73
C SER A 65 -22.38 0.18 7.26
N LEU A 66 -22.61 0.18 8.57
CA LEU A 66 -23.53 -0.75 9.21
C LEU A 66 -24.98 -0.37 8.89
N THR A 67 -25.85 -1.38 8.82
CA THR A 67 -27.30 -1.20 8.69
C THR A 67 -27.98 -1.25 10.06
N ASN A 68 -29.05 -0.48 10.22
CA ASN A 68 -29.89 -0.57 11.42
C ASN A 68 -30.67 -1.89 11.41
N ILE A 69 -30.70 -2.57 12.55
CA ILE A 69 -31.41 -3.85 12.72
C ILE A 69 -32.40 -3.72 13.86
N ILE A 70 -33.63 -4.20 13.63
CA ILE A 70 -34.66 -4.36 14.65
C ILE A 70 -34.91 -5.87 14.78
N ILE A 71 -34.77 -6.41 15.99
CA ILE A 71 -34.91 -7.84 16.26
C ILE A 71 -35.66 -8.07 17.56
N GLU A 72 -36.36 -9.20 17.65
CA GLU A 72 -37.05 -9.63 18.86
C GLU A 72 -36.08 -10.11 19.94
N GLU A 73 -36.49 -9.97 21.20
CA GLU A 73 -35.73 -10.48 22.34
C GLU A 73 -35.53 -12.00 22.26
N GLY A 74 -34.36 -12.46 22.69
CA GLY A 74 -33.96 -13.86 22.68
C GLY A 74 -33.39 -14.37 21.34
N LYS A 75 -33.56 -13.63 20.24
CA LYS A 75 -32.99 -14.01 18.94
C LYS A 75 -31.51 -13.61 18.81
N THR A 76 -30.86 -14.21 17.83
CA THR A 76 -29.46 -13.91 17.46
C THR A 76 -29.40 -12.80 16.42
N VAL A 77 -28.46 -11.87 16.58
CA VAL A 77 -28.16 -10.83 15.58
C VAL A 77 -26.68 -10.84 15.21
N ASP A 78 -26.41 -10.54 13.94
CA ASP A 78 -25.07 -10.32 13.39
C ASP A 78 -24.97 -8.91 12.82
N PHE A 79 -24.02 -8.13 13.31
CA PHE A 79 -23.59 -6.88 12.68
C PHE A 79 -22.37 -7.18 11.82
N ILE A 80 -22.42 -6.83 10.54
CA ILE A 80 -21.38 -7.16 9.55
C ILE A 80 -20.91 -5.88 8.88
N SER A 81 -19.59 -5.70 8.80
CA SER A 81 -18.93 -4.67 8.00
C SER A 81 -17.74 -5.28 7.27
N SER A 82 -17.31 -4.66 6.18
CA SER A 82 -16.21 -5.13 5.35
C SER A 82 -15.27 -4.00 4.99
N LEU A 83 -13.99 -4.31 4.88
CA LEU A 83 -12.98 -3.44 4.31
C LEU A 83 -13.14 -3.37 2.79
N THR A 84 -12.86 -2.20 2.22
CA THR A 84 -12.80 -2.02 0.76
C THR A 84 -11.62 -2.75 0.13
N VAL A 85 -10.58 -3.03 0.92
CA VAL A 85 -9.35 -3.73 0.51
C VAL A 85 -8.99 -4.72 1.63
N GLU A 86 -8.64 -5.96 1.27
CA GLU A 86 -8.17 -6.95 2.23
C GLU A 86 -6.89 -6.48 2.94
N ASP A 87 -6.92 -6.43 4.26
CA ASP A 87 -5.75 -6.11 5.09
C ASP A 87 -5.86 -6.82 6.45
N LYS A 88 -5.07 -7.88 6.62
CA LYS A 88 -5.02 -8.68 7.86
C LYS A 88 -4.25 -8.00 8.99
N THR A 89 -3.56 -6.89 8.72
CA THR A 89 -2.77 -6.18 9.71
C THR A 89 -3.58 -5.13 10.48
N VAL A 90 -4.79 -4.79 10.01
CA VAL A 90 -5.64 -3.81 10.70
C VAL A 90 -6.18 -4.35 12.01
N ARG A 91 -6.41 -3.43 12.94
CA ARG A 91 -7.02 -3.73 14.24
C ARG A 91 -8.47 -3.27 14.26
N ILE A 92 -9.40 -4.21 14.14
CA ILE A 92 -10.84 -3.94 14.26
C ILE A 92 -11.23 -3.76 15.73
N THR A 93 -11.97 -2.69 16.03
CA THR A 93 -12.54 -2.46 17.36
C THR A 93 -14.04 -2.17 17.27
N TRP A 94 -14.84 -2.98 17.96
CA TRP A 94 -16.28 -2.78 18.07
C TRP A 94 -16.64 -1.95 19.30
N TYR A 95 -17.68 -1.13 19.18
CA TYR A 95 -18.20 -0.26 20.22
C TYR A 95 -19.71 -0.43 20.36
N LYS A 96 -20.16 -0.43 21.60
CA LYS A 96 -21.57 -0.25 21.98
C LYS A 96 -21.68 1.12 22.64
N ASN A 97 -22.38 2.04 22.00
CA ASN A 97 -22.37 3.47 22.28
C ASN A 97 -20.91 4.00 22.24
N SER A 98 -20.34 4.32 23.40
CA SER A 98 -18.95 4.79 23.54
C SER A 98 -18.02 3.76 24.21
N THR A 99 -18.53 2.57 24.54
CA THR A 99 -17.78 1.54 25.26
C THR A 99 -17.23 0.49 24.30
N VAL A 100 -15.94 0.18 24.41
CA VAL A 100 -15.29 -0.89 23.64
C VAL A 100 -15.89 -2.23 24.01
N ILE A 101 -16.30 -3.00 23.01
CA ILE A 101 -16.74 -4.39 23.14
C ILE A 101 -15.51 -5.29 23.05
N LYS A 102 -15.41 -6.24 23.98
CA LYS A 102 -14.41 -7.31 23.95
C LYS A 102 -15.10 -8.63 23.69
N ASP A 103 -14.37 -9.59 23.11
CA ASP A 103 -14.89 -10.95 22.96
C ASP A 103 -15.25 -11.53 24.33
N SER A 104 -16.43 -12.13 24.42
CA SER A 104 -17.03 -12.69 25.63
C SER A 104 -18.07 -13.74 25.27
N GLU A 105 -18.77 -14.33 26.24
CA GLU A 105 -19.91 -15.22 25.94
C GLU A 105 -21.11 -14.47 25.35
N GLU A 106 -21.28 -13.18 25.69
CA GLU A 106 -22.39 -12.35 25.21
C GLU A 106 -22.11 -11.77 23.82
N PHE A 107 -20.86 -11.37 23.57
CA PHE A 107 -20.42 -10.74 22.32
C PHE A 107 -19.31 -11.57 21.68
N LYS A 108 -19.54 -12.07 20.47
CA LYS A 108 -18.53 -12.77 19.67
C LYS A 108 -18.06 -11.92 18.51
N ILE A 109 -16.75 -11.67 18.44
CA ILE A 109 -16.14 -10.84 17.40
C ILE A 109 -15.33 -11.72 16.46
N PHE A 110 -15.56 -11.55 15.16
CA PHE A 110 -14.82 -12.22 14.10
C PHE A 110 -14.22 -11.19 13.16
N PHE A 111 -13.03 -11.47 12.66
CA PHE A 111 -12.39 -10.71 11.59
C PHE A 111 -11.44 -11.63 10.82
N ASP A 112 -11.53 -11.64 9.48
CA ASP A 112 -10.75 -12.51 8.61
C ASP A 112 -9.72 -11.77 7.72
N GLY A 113 -9.61 -10.45 7.87
CA GLY A 113 -8.80 -9.58 7.01
C GLY A 113 -9.62 -8.75 6.03
N THR A 114 -10.87 -9.10 5.79
CA THR A 114 -11.78 -8.37 4.88
C THR A 114 -13.11 -8.09 5.56
N VAL A 115 -13.73 -9.08 6.18
CA VAL A 115 -15.05 -8.99 6.81
C VAL A 115 -14.91 -9.09 8.31
N THR A 116 -15.57 -8.18 9.03
CA THR A 116 -15.75 -8.27 10.48
C THR A 116 -17.20 -8.46 10.85
N ARG A 117 -17.43 -9.29 11.87
CA ARG A 117 -18.76 -9.61 12.39
C ARG A 117 -18.77 -9.52 13.91
N LEU A 118 -19.77 -8.83 14.44
CA LEU A 118 -20.17 -8.88 15.85
C LEU A 118 -21.46 -9.68 15.98
N ASN A 119 -21.39 -10.84 16.63
CA ASN A 119 -22.54 -11.70 16.93
C ASN A 119 -23.01 -11.51 18.37
N ILE A 120 -24.33 -11.47 18.55
CA ILE A 120 -24.99 -11.48 19.85
C ILE A 120 -26.08 -12.56 19.82
N SER A 121 -25.85 -13.70 20.46
CA SER A 121 -26.68 -14.89 20.26
C SER A 121 -28.04 -14.84 20.96
N LYS A 122 -28.16 -14.14 22.09
CA LYS A 122 -29.40 -13.97 22.86
C LYS A 122 -29.66 -12.49 23.13
N CYS A 123 -30.30 -11.81 22.20
CA CYS A 123 -30.58 -10.39 22.33
C CYS A 123 -31.44 -10.10 23.56
N LYS A 124 -31.09 -9.06 24.31
CA LYS A 124 -31.84 -8.53 25.45
C LYS A 124 -32.15 -7.07 25.18
N ILE A 125 -33.12 -6.48 25.89
CA ILE A 125 -33.41 -5.05 25.81
C ILE A 125 -32.16 -4.21 26.13
N SER A 126 -31.29 -4.68 27.05
CA SER A 126 -30.02 -4.04 27.36
C SER A 126 -29.05 -3.97 26.18
N HIS A 127 -29.25 -4.76 25.13
CA HIS A 127 -28.45 -4.73 23.89
C HIS A 127 -28.96 -3.68 22.90
N SER A 128 -30.09 -3.03 23.15
CA SER A 128 -30.54 -1.87 22.35
C SER A 128 -29.57 -0.70 22.55
N ALA A 129 -28.80 -0.38 21.52
CA ALA A 129 -27.74 0.62 21.57
C ALA A 129 -27.28 0.98 20.15
N THR A 130 -26.47 2.04 20.04
CA THR A 130 -25.75 2.36 18.80
C THR A 130 -24.49 1.51 18.72
N TYR A 131 -24.31 0.74 17.66
CA TYR A 131 -23.10 -0.04 17.42
C TYR A 131 -22.22 0.64 16.38
N LYS A 132 -20.91 0.65 16.63
CA LYS A 132 -19.91 1.24 15.73
C LYS A 132 -18.71 0.30 15.62
N VAL A 133 -18.12 0.24 14.43
CA VAL A 133 -16.86 -0.46 14.17
C VAL A 133 -15.84 0.55 13.62
N VAL A 134 -14.58 0.42 14.05
CA VAL A 134 -13.43 1.24 13.60
C VAL A 134 -12.22 0.36 13.36
#